data_AF-A0A225UTU2-F1
#
_entry.id   AF-A0A225UTU2-F1
#
_cell.length_a   1.000
_cell.length_b   1.000
_cell.length_c   1.000
_cell.angle_alpha   90.00
_cell.angle_beta   90.00
_cell.angle_gamma   90.00
#
_symmetry.space_group_name_H-M   'P 1'
#
loop_
_entity.id
_entity.type
_entity.pdbx_description
1 polymer ?
#
loop_
_entity_poly.entity_id
_entity_poly.type
_entity_poly.pdbx_seq_one_letter_code
_entity_poly.pdbx_strand_id
1 'polypeptide(L)' 'MLLCLLAEEILPLGRNMWEQVATLYNTSRTRTSPERDFESFHRKFKRLYAKPKPSGTGEVSRRPTPNVWAKPT' A
#
# COMPACT_ATOMS: atom_id res chain seq x y z
N MET A 1 -10.03 -3.75 7.28
CA MET A 1 -9.08 -2.87 8.01
C MET A 1 -8.23 -2.04 7.05
N LEU A 2 -7.51 -1.02 7.54
CA LEU A 2 -6.54 -0.24 6.74
C LEU A 2 -5.16 -0.91 6.74
N LEU A 3 -4.48 -0.90 5.60
CA LEU A 3 -3.16 -1.51 5.43
C LEU A 3 -2.08 -0.89 6.34
N CYS A 4 -2.06 0.43 6.47
CA CYS A 4 -1.02 1.10 7.27
C CYS A 4 -1.11 0.74 8.75
N LEU A 5 -2.32 0.63 9.31
CA LEU A 5 -2.51 0.22 10.71
C LEU A 5 -1.96 -1.18 10.97
N LEU A 6 -2.27 -2.13 10.08
CA LEU A 6 -1.74 -3.49 10.17
C LEU A 6 -0.21 -3.53 10.01
N ALA A 7 0.34 -2.69 9.14
CA ALA A 7 1.78 -2.61 8.93
C ALA A 7 2.50 -1.92 10.10
N GLU A 8 1.87 -0.97 10.79
CA GLU A 8 2.38 -0.36 12.02
C GLU A 8 2.34 -1.33 13.20
N GLU A 9 1.32 -2.18 13.28
CA GLU A 9 1.18 -3.20 14.32
C GLU A 9 2.17 -4.36 14.14
N ILE A 10 2.30 -4.88 12.91
CA ILE A 10 3.14 -6.05 12.61
C ILE A 10 4.60 -5.67 12.34
N LEU A 11 4.87 -4.44 11.91
CA LEU A 11 6.18 -3.96 11.45
C LEU A 11 6.82 -4.96 10.45
N PRO A 12 6.25 -5.14 9.25
CA PRO A 12 6.64 -6.24 8.37
C PRO A 12 8.01 -6.00 7.71
N LEU A 13 9.06 -6.48 8.38
CA LEU A 13 10.47 -6.42 7.93
C LEU A 13 10.81 -7.50 6.89
N GLY A 14 10.02 -8.57 6.83
CA GLY A 14 10.29 -9.72 5.96
C GLY A 14 9.01 -10.36 5.42
N ARG A 15 9.18 -11.31 4.48
CA ARG A 15 8.06 -11.98 3.79
C ARG A 15 7.03 -12.59 4.73
N ASN A 16 7.47 -13.34 5.73
CA ASN A 16 6.57 -14.01 6.68
C ASN A 16 5.65 -13.02 7.41
N MET A 17 6.16 -11.82 7.73
CA MET A 17 5.37 -10.76 8.36
C MET A 17 4.38 -10.12 7.37
N TRP A 18 4.78 -9.95 6.11
CA TRP A 18 3.86 -9.51 5.06
C TRP A 18 2.74 -10.52 4.79
N GLU A 19 3.01 -11.82 4.92
CA GLU A 19 1.99 -12.87 4.84
C GLU A 19 1.00 -12.81 6.02
N GLN A 20 1.47 -12.47 7.23
CA GLN A 20 0.60 -12.19 8.38
C GLN A 20 -0.29 -10.96 8.13
N VAL A 21 0.28 -9.86 7.61
CA VAL A 21 -0.51 -8.67 7.21
C VAL A 21 -1.58 -9.05 6.19
N ALA A 22 -1.23 -9.85 5.19
CA ALA A 22 -2.17 -10.30 4.17
C ALA A 22 -3.31 -11.13 4.76
N THR A 23 -2.98 -12.03 5.69
CA THR A 23 -3.96 -12.86 6.41
C THR A 23 -4.93 -12.00 7.20
N LEU A 24 -4.44 -11.11 8.07
CA LEU A 24 -5.29 -10.22 8.89
C LEU A 24 -6.11 -9.24 8.04
N TYR A 25 -5.55 -8.76 6.93
CA TYR A 25 -6.30 -7.91 6.02
C TYR A 25 -7.43 -8.67 5.34
N ASN A 26 -7.16 -9.89 4.85
CA ASN A 26 -8.14 -10.70 4.13
C ASN A 26 -9.20 -11.31 5.04
N THR A 27 -8.93 -11.49 6.34
CA THR A 27 -9.97 -11.89 7.31
C THR A 27 -10.87 -10.73 7.70
N SER A 28 -10.34 -9.50 7.74
CA SER A 28 -11.06 -8.29 8.13
C SER A 28 -11.66 -7.47 6.97
N ARG A 29 -11.56 -7.97 5.73
CA ARG A 29 -12.13 -7.31 4.54
C ARG A 29 -13.63 -7.58 4.42
N THR A 30 -14.33 -6.69 3.73
CA THR A 30 -15.71 -6.98 3.29
C THR A 30 -15.69 -8.13 2.28
N ARG A 31 -16.65 -9.06 2.38
CA ARG A 31 -16.70 -10.28 1.56
C ARG A 31 -16.80 -10.01 0.06
N THR A 32 -17.23 -8.80 -0.33
CA THR A 32 -17.34 -8.33 -1.72
C THR A 32 -16.02 -7.89 -2.33
N SER A 33 -14.99 -7.60 -1.53
CA SER A 33 -13.67 -7.18 -2.04
C SER A 33 -12.81 -8.40 -2.36
N PRO A 34 -12.06 -8.46 -3.47
CA PRO A 34 -11.18 -9.58 -3.76
C PRO A 34 -10.05 -9.70 -2.72
N GLU A 35 -9.55 -10.92 -2.55
CA GLU A 35 -8.36 -11.19 -1.74
C GLU A 35 -7.14 -10.54 -2.36
N ARG A 36 -6.18 -10.21 -1.50
CA ARG A 36 -4.92 -9.59 -1.91
C ARG A 36 -3.76 -10.40 -1.36
N ASP A 37 -2.75 -10.60 -2.20
CA ASP A 37 -1.49 -11.24 -1.82
C ASP A 37 -0.58 -10.28 -1.02
N PHE A 38 0.43 -10.87 -0.37
CA PHE A 38 1.40 -10.12 0.40
C PHE A 38 2.21 -9.14 -0.48
N GLU A 39 2.49 -9.51 -1.74
CA GLU A 39 3.24 -8.67 -2.68
C GLU A 39 2.47 -7.40 -3.04
N SER A 40 1.15 -7.49 -3.24
CA SER A 40 0.30 -6.33 -3.49
C SER A 40 0.29 -5.37 -2.31
N PHE A 41 0.30 -5.88 -1.08
CA PHE A 41 0.40 -5.05 0.11
C PHE A 41 1.76 -4.37 0.21
N HIS A 42 2.84 -5.12 0.04
CA HIS A 42 4.20 -4.56 0.07
C HIS A 42 4.39 -3.48 -1.01
N ARG A 43 3.93 -3.73 -2.24
CA ARG A 43 3.96 -2.76 -3.35
C ARG A 43 3.12 -1.52 -3.04
N LYS A 44 1.92 -1.69 -2.50
CA LYS A 44 1.03 -0.56 -2.15
C LYS A 44 1.61 0.26 -1.02
N PHE A 45 2.13 -0.37 0.03
CA PHE A 45 2.79 0.29 1.14
C PHE A 45 3.99 1.10 0.67
N LYS A 46 4.90 0.51 -0.12
CA LYS A 46 6.02 1.25 -0.73
C LYS A 46 5.55 2.45 -1.54
N ARG A 47 4.49 2.32 -2.34
CA ARG A 47 3.93 3.46 -3.09
C ARG A 47 3.33 4.54 -2.18
N LEU A 48 2.79 4.18 -1.02
CA LEU A 48 2.25 5.14 -0.06
C LEU A 48 3.38 5.93 0.63
N TYR A 49 4.45 5.25 1.05
CA TYR A 49 5.59 5.88 1.73
C TYR A 49 6.57 6.56 0.79
N ALA A 50 6.67 6.12 -0.47
CA ALA A 50 7.54 6.75 -1.48
C ALA A 50 6.95 8.05 -2.04
N LYS A 51 5.65 8.31 -1.82
CA LYS A 51 5.09 9.62 -2.16
C LYS A 51 5.63 10.63 -1.14
N PRO A 52 6.29 11.71 -1.59
CA PRO A 52 6.63 12.81 -0.70
C PRO A 52 5.36 13.22 0.02
N LYS A 53 5.42 13.33 1.35
CA LYS A 53 4.29 13.87 2.13
C LYS A 53 3.92 15.20 1.48
N PRO A 54 2.67 15.41 1.02
CA PRO A 54 2.31 16.67 0.40
C PRO A 54 2.58 17.75 1.44
N SER A 55 3.63 18.54 1.19
CA SER A 55 3.93 19.71 1.99
C SER A 55 2.71 20.61 1.85
N GLY A 56 2.03 20.85 2.96
CA GLY A 56 0.75 21.55 2.98
C GLY A 56 0.89 23.00 2.56
N THR A 57 0.92 23.25 1.25
CA THR A 57 0.70 24.54 0.63
C THR A 57 0.15 24.31 -0.77
N GLY A 58 -1.18 24.44 -0.90
CA GLY A 58 -1.85 24.71 -2.17
C GLY A 58 -2.15 23.51 -3.09
N GLU A 59 -3.43 23.15 -3.14
CA GLU A 59 -4.11 22.47 -4.25
C GLU A 59 -3.56 21.11 -4.73
N VAL A 60 -4.17 20.03 -4.21
CA VAL A 60 -3.99 18.69 -4.76
C VAL A 60 -4.71 18.60 -6.11
N SER A 61 -3.99 18.81 -7.21
CA SER A 61 -4.52 18.53 -8.55
C SER A 61 -5.01 17.09 -8.63
N ARG A 62 -6.31 16.91 -8.94
CA ARG A 62 -7.03 15.62 -8.97
C ARG A 62 -6.54 14.62 -10.02
N ARG A 63 -5.43 14.91 -10.71
CA ARG A 63 -4.87 14.02 -11.73
C ARG A 63 -3.70 13.26 -11.12
N PRO A 64 -3.80 11.93 -10.93
CA PRO A 64 -2.62 11.15 -10.62
C PRO A 64 -1.65 11.28 -11.79
N THR A 65 -0.48 11.88 -11.54
CA THR A 65 0.59 11.89 -12.53
C THR A 65 1.04 10.44 -12.79
N PRO A 66 1.24 10.04 -14.05
CA PRO A 66 1.77 8.72 -14.35
C PRO A 66 3.17 8.58 -13.75
N ASN A 67 3.47 7.42 -13.18
CA ASN A 67 4.82 7.10 -12.70
C ASN A 67 5.78 7.10 -13.91
N VAL A 68 6.67 8.09 -13.98
CA VAL A 68 7.56 8.41 -15.13
C VAL A 68 8.64 7.33 -15.37
N TRP A 69 8.59 6.21 -14.65
CA TRP A 69 9.67 5.22 -14.62
C TRP A 69 9.50 4.02 -15.57
N ALA A 70 8.58 4.08 -16.53
CA ALA A 70 8.58 3.13 -17.64
C ALA A 70 9.12 3.84 -18.89
N LYS A 71 10.41 3.67 -19.17
CA LYS A 71 11.00 3.97 -20.48
C LYS A 71 10.79 2.72 -21.36
N PRO A 72 10.03 2.78 -22.46
CA PRO A 72 10.04 1.69 -23.43
C PRO A 72 11.30 1.81 -24.30
N THR A 73 12.01 0.69 -24.45
CA THR A 73 13.02 0.41 -25.48
C THR A 73 12.43 0.53 -26.89
#